data_AF-A0A6J1BAK7-F1
#
_entry.id   AF-A0A6J1BAK7-F1
#
_cell.length_a   1.000
_cell.length_b   1.000
_cell.length_c   1.000
_cell.angle_alpha   90.00
_cell.angle_beta   90.00
_cell.angle_gamma   90.00
#
_symmetry.space_group_name_H-M   'P 1'
#
loop_
_entity.id
_entity.type
_entity.pdbx_description
1 polymer ?
#
loop_
_entity_poly.entity_id
_entity_poly.type
_entity_poly.pdbx_seq_one_letter_code
_entity_poly.pdbx_strand_id
1 'polypeptide(L)'
;MVLVQASRINLPTPPSKTTASLLFEPHSCSLALLHSDSSLSLFPSISFPFPPHKKSLTIPPPSSSSIFLLQKTQLNPNPRVLFIVGGPYKGGSKVLLRFFLFRNDDSKVFEKAKVVVSNQKGIEFDDKVGVLIDVSHGLKVMIAGSVNFFAFYSASSSKVWVFGVKLVGNDDGDDGVVVKLMKCAVIDCTKPVFSMSVSSECLVLGEENGVRVWNLRELVKGKKIRRLKYSALSNWVIGDSDGFGGGGSSSSGIVCNGYLNGKIEKHCVSVKQRSGKYRQESAEEGACFVAFEQKEVKGMKSRKVLFMSMKAISIQPLSSKKFIILNSIGDLSVLHVLNTAVGSNITCHMRQLPHVLKVQKLAVLPDISSTLQGKGI
;
A
#
# COMPACT_ATOMS: atom_id res chain seq x y z
N MET A 1 30.09 6.45 -16.06
CA MET A 1 30.60 6.15 -14.71
C MET A 1 29.58 6.69 -13.71
N VAL A 2 28.88 5.84 -12.95
CA VAL A 2 27.93 6.30 -11.92
C VAL A 2 28.75 6.59 -10.67
N LEU A 3 28.87 7.86 -10.30
CA LEU A 3 29.55 8.27 -9.07
C LEU A 3 28.65 7.91 -7.89
N VAL A 4 28.99 6.84 -7.16
CA VAL A 4 28.29 6.48 -5.92
C VAL A 4 28.98 7.22 -4.78
N GLN A 5 28.36 8.30 -4.30
CA GLN A 5 28.84 9.06 -3.16
C GLN A 5 28.08 8.64 -1.89
N ALA A 6 28.81 8.12 -0.91
CA ALA A 6 28.27 7.92 0.44
C ALA A 6 28.49 9.18 1.27
N SER A 7 27.45 9.64 1.98
CA SER A 7 27.53 10.82 2.86
C SER A 7 26.91 10.52 4.22
N ARG A 8 27.49 11.12 5.26
CA ARG A 8 26.93 11.07 6.62
C ARG A 8 25.84 12.13 6.72
N ILE A 9 24.63 11.71 7.08
CA ILE A 9 23.49 12.60 7.23
C ILE A 9 23.20 12.78 8.72
N ASN A 10 23.30 14.01 9.22
CA ASN A 10 22.87 14.35 10.58
C ASN A 10 21.36 14.60 10.57
N LEU A 11 20.60 13.79 11.30
CA LEU A 11 19.15 13.94 11.39
C LEU A 11 18.79 15.14 12.29
N PRO A 12 17.68 15.85 12.02
CA PRO A 12 17.18 16.94 12.86
C PRO A 12 16.50 16.43 14.13
N THR A 13 17.16 15.55 14.87
CA THR A 13 16.63 14.95 16.11
C THR A 13 16.86 15.85 17.32
N PRO A 14 15.89 15.96 18.24
CA PRO A 14 16.15 16.51 19.56
C PRO A 14 17.28 15.72 20.24
N PRO A 15 18.21 16.36 20.96
CA PRO A 15 19.37 15.70 21.56
C PRO A 15 19.00 14.59 22.57
N SER A 16 17.77 14.60 23.10
CA SER A 16 17.26 13.62 24.06
C SER A 16 16.56 12.41 23.45
N LYS A 17 16.36 12.36 22.12
CA LYS A 17 15.58 11.29 21.47
C LYS A 17 16.41 10.49 20.48
N THR A 18 16.43 9.17 20.66
CA THR A 18 17.07 8.24 19.73
C THR A 18 16.08 7.83 18.63
N THR A 19 16.46 8.02 17.37
CA THR A 19 15.66 7.56 16.22
C THR A 19 15.66 6.03 16.13
N ALA A 20 14.47 5.44 16.18
CA ALA A 20 14.25 4.01 15.94
C ALA A 20 14.06 3.69 14.45
N SER A 21 13.33 4.54 13.73
CA SER A 21 13.12 4.40 12.29
C SER A 21 12.90 5.75 11.59
N LEU A 22 13.03 5.72 10.27
CA LEU A 22 13.02 6.87 9.38
C LEU A 22 12.13 6.56 8.19
N LEU A 23 11.32 7.52 7.76
CA LEU A 23 10.62 7.52 6.48
C LEU A 23 10.91 8.84 5.75
N PHE A 24 11.13 8.75 4.44
CA PHE A 24 11.33 9.92 3.59
C PHE A 24 10.40 9.82 2.37
N GLU A 25 9.67 10.89 2.09
CA GLU A 25 8.80 11.01 0.92
C GLU A 25 9.38 12.04 -0.06
N PRO A 26 9.81 11.61 -1.26
CA PRO A 26 10.52 12.45 -2.21
C PRO A 26 9.67 13.57 -2.81
N HIS A 27 8.37 13.34 -3.08
CA HIS A 27 7.56 14.31 -3.84
C HIS A 27 7.37 15.62 -3.07
N SER A 28 7.29 15.55 -1.75
CA SER A 28 7.17 16.73 -0.88
C SER A 28 8.45 17.04 -0.11
N CYS A 29 9.51 16.25 -0.32
CA CYS A 29 10.68 16.17 0.55
C CYS A 29 10.28 16.10 2.04
N SER A 30 9.33 15.25 2.41
CA SER A 30 8.88 15.15 3.81
C SER A 30 9.62 14.05 4.54
N LEU A 31 9.90 14.27 5.83
CA LEU A 31 10.67 13.36 6.66
C LEU A 31 9.87 13.02 7.92
N ALA A 32 9.74 11.74 8.25
CA ALA A 32 9.20 11.30 9.52
C ALA A 32 10.25 10.49 10.29
N LEU A 33 10.45 10.84 11.55
CA LEU A 33 11.37 10.17 12.46
C LEU A 33 10.56 9.55 13.60
N LEU A 34 10.59 8.23 13.73
CA LEU A 34 10.04 7.51 14.88
C LEU A 34 11.13 7.40 15.93
N HIS A 35 10.81 7.81 17.15
CA HIS A 35 11.73 7.80 18.27
C HIS A 35 11.54 6.57 19.15
N SER A 36 12.53 6.27 19.98
CA SER A 36 12.51 5.14 20.93
C SER A 36 11.37 5.22 21.95
N ASP A 37 10.90 6.42 22.28
CA ASP A 37 9.73 6.67 23.14
C ASP A 37 8.37 6.46 22.43
N SER A 38 8.38 5.94 21.18
CA SER A 38 7.21 5.77 20.33
C SER A 38 6.51 7.08 19.93
N SER A 39 7.16 8.23 20.08
CA SER A 39 6.72 9.50 19.49
C SER A 39 7.24 9.67 18.07
N LEU A 40 6.59 10.51 17.27
CA LEU A 40 7.00 10.80 15.89
C LEU A 40 7.25 12.29 15.70
N SER A 41 8.33 12.64 15.02
CA SER A 41 8.57 13.99 14.50
C SER A 41 8.38 14.00 12.99
N LEU A 42 7.46 14.83 12.52
CA LEU A 42 7.10 14.96 11.12
C LEU A 42 7.55 16.33 10.60
N PHE A 43 8.53 16.32 9.70
CA PHE A 43 9.11 17.51 9.09
C PHE A 43 8.57 17.71 7.67
N PRO A 44 7.93 18.86 7.39
CA PRO A 44 7.53 19.20 6.04
C PRO A 44 8.72 19.71 5.20
N SER A 45 8.76 19.30 3.93
CA SER A 45 9.64 19.85 2.88
C SER A 45 11.07 20.17 3.29
N ILE A 46 11.78 19.18 3.84
CA ILE A 46 13.21 19.25 4.18
C ILE A 46 14.06 19.57 2.94
N SER A 47 15.06 20.43 3.13
CA SER A 47 16.12 20.69 2.15
C SER A 47 17.40 20.12 2.74
N PHE A 48 18.22 19.51 1.88
CA PHE A 48 19.56 19.06 2.28
C PHE A 48 20.57 20.16 1.95
N PRO A 49 21.51 20.49 2.85
CA PRO A 49 21.65 19.99 4.23
C PRO A 49 20.59 20.53 5.20
N PHE A 50 20.29 19.77 6.26
CA PHE A 50 19.22 20.09 7.21
C PHE A 50 19.50 21.38 8.01
N PRO A 51 18.58 22.36 8.02
CA PRO A 51 18.70 23.49 8.91
C PRO A 51 18.42 23.08 10.37
N PRO A 52 19.18 23.58 11.36
CA PRO A 52 19.13 23.14 12.76
C PRO A 52 17.81 23.46 13.50
N HIS A 53 16.99 24.40 13.00
CA HIS A 53 15.79 24.89 13.70
C HIS A 53 14.49 24.67 12.92
N LYS A 54 14.40 23.59 12.15
CA LYS A 54 13.19 23.34 11.36
C LYS A 54 12.02 22.92 12.26
N LYS A 55 10.92 23.67 12.19
CA LYS A 55 9.67 23.31 12.87
C LYS A 55 9.19 21.94 12.38
N SER A 56 8.85 21.07 13.33
CA SER A 56 8.25 19.76 13.06
C SER A 56 6.95 19.62 13.81
N LEU A 57 6.01 18.87 13.24
CA LEU A 57 4.84 18.41 13.93
C LEU A 57 5.23 17.21 14.80
N THR A 58 5.03 17.32 16.12
CA THR A 58 5.23 16.19 17.03
C THR A 58 3.92 15.44 17.21
N ILE A 59 3.93 14.15 16.91
CA ILE A 59 2.80 13.25 17.14
C ILE A 59 3.08 12.50 18.45
N PRO A 60 2.16 12.58 19.43
CA PRO A 60 2.38 12.00 20.74
C PRO A 60 2.38 10.47 20.69
N PRO A 61 3.12 9.81 21.59
CA PRO A 61 3.09 8.36 21.74
C PRO A 61 1.70 7.88 22.21
N PRO A 62 1.40 6.58 22.05
CA PRO A 62 2.21 5.55 21.39
C PRO A 62 1.95 5.46 19.88
N SER A 63 3.02 5.44 19.07
CA SER A 63 2.99 5.16 17.62
C SER A 63 3.83 3.93 17.31
N SER A 64 3.32 3.02 16.48
CA SER A 64 3.97 1.73 16.19
C SER A 64 4.29 1.52 14.71
N SER A 65 3.53 2.12 13.80
CA SER A 65 3.79 2.05 12.37
C SER A 65 3.28 3.30 11.67
N SER A 66 3.96 3.73 10.61
CA SER A 66 3.58 4.92 9.85
C SER A 66 3.99 4.80 8.39
N ILE A 67 3.39 5.65 7.54
CA ILE A 67 3.65 5.67 6.10
C ILE A 67 3.33 7.04 5.50
N PHE A 68 4.03 7.39 4.42
CA PHE A 68 3.58 8.44 3.49
C PHE A 68 2.80 7.81 2.34
N LEU A 69 1.62 8.34 2.07
CA LEU A 69 0.73 7.92 1.00
C LEU A 69 0.55 9.05 0.01
N LEU A 70 0.82 8.77 -1.27
CA LEU A 70 0.58 9.71 -2.35
C LEU A 70 -0.89 9.65 -2.79
N GLN A 71 -1.55 10.80 -2.78
CA GLN A 71 -2.90 10.97 -3.30
C GLN A 71 -2.83 11.50 -4.72
N LYS A 72 -3.20 10.66 -5.69
CA LYS A 72 -3.30 11.01 -7.11
C LYS A 72 -4.76 10.94 -7.55
N THR A 73 -5.25 12.04 -8.10
CA THR A 73 -6.59 12.13 -8.70
C THR A 73 -6.47 12.49 -10.17
N GLN A 74 -7.34 11.95 -11.03
CA GLN A 74 -7.34 12.31 -12.46
C GLN A 74 -7.55 13.82 -12.69
N LEU A 75 -8.18 14.51 -11.74
CA LEU A 75 -8.49 15.93 -11.78
C LEU A 75 -7.33 16.84 -11.33
N ASN A 76 -6.31 16.31 -10.66
CA ASN A 76 -5.20 17.12 -10.15
C ASN A 76 -3.86 16.51 -10.57
N PRO A 77 -3.07 17.20 -11.41
CA PRO A 77 -1.77 16.69 -11.86
C PRO A 77 -0.75 16.61 -10.72
N ASN A 78 -0.90 17.41 -9.66
CA ASN A 78 0.02 17.44 -8.53
C ASN A 78 -0.41 16.46 -7.43
N PRO A 79 0.40 15.43 -7.12
CA PRO A 79 0.09 14.50 -6.05
C PRO A 79 0.12 15.22 -4.70
N ARG A 80 -0.89 14.99 -3.88
CA ARG A 80 -0.85 15.43 -2.46
C ARG A 80 -0.26 14.33 -1.59
N VAL A 81 0.38 14.72 -0.49
CA VAL A 81 1.02 13.78 0.44
C VAL A 81 0.19 13.66 1.70
N LEU A 82 -0.16 12.43 2.06
CA LEU A 82 -0.88 12.09 3.28
C LEU A 82 0.03 11.25 4.17
N PHE A 83 0.27 11.68 5.39
CA PHE A 83 0.97 10.89 6.39
C PHE A 83 -0.04 10.13 7.26
N ILE A 84 0.14 8.83 7.39
CA ILE A 84 -0.71 7.95 8.19
C ILE A 84 0.14 7.35 9.29
N VAL A 85 -0.36 7.39 10.51
CA VAL A 85 0.27 6.74 11.68
C VAL A 85 -0.74 5.86 12.39
N GLY A 86 -0.30 4.67 12.77
CA GLY A 86 -1.02 3.72 13.61
C GLY A 86 -0.36 3.55 14.97
N GLY A 87 -1.18 3.35 15.99
CA GLY A 87 -0.74 3.07 17.35
C GLY A 87 -1.81 2.38 18.18
N PRO A 88 -1.46 1.83 19.36
CA PRO A 88 -2.44 1.23 20.26
C PRO A 88 -3.36 2.28 20.88
N TYR A 89 -4.60 1.90 21.14
CA TYR A 89 -5.60 2.73 21.81
C TYR A 89 -6.33 1.93 22.90
N LYS A 90 -6.74 2.61 23.98
CA LYS A 90 -7.40 1.99 25.17
C LYS A 90 -6.67 0.71 25.62
N GLY A 91 -5.39 0.84 25.96
CA GLY A 91 -4.55 -0.28 26.38
C GLY A 91 -4.24 -1.31 25.28
N GLY A 92 -4.46 -0.96 24.01
CA GLY A 92 -4.22 -1.85 22.87
C GLY A 92 -5.41 -2.74 22.49
N SER A 93 -6.58 -2.52 23.08
CA SER A 93 -7.83 -3.19 22.69
C SER A 93 -8.30 -2.80 21.28
N LYS A 94 -7.99 -1.57 20.85
CA LYS A 94 -8.21 -1.07 19.50
C LYS A 94 -6.91 -0.52 18.90
N VAL A 95 -6.88 -0.37 17.58
CA VAL A 95 -5.82 0.36 16.87
C VAL A 95 -6.36 1.71 16.42
N LEU A 96 -5.61 2.77 16.73
CA LEU A 96 -5.92 4.13 16.30
C LEU A 96 -5.07 4.51 15.09
N LEU A 97 -5.72 4.93 14.01
CA LEU A 97 -5.10 5.55 12.86
C LEU A 97 -5.36 7.06 12.86
N ARG A 98 -4.28 7.84 12.70
CA ARG A 98 -4.36 9.30 12.51
C ARG A 98 -3.82 9.66 11.13
N PHE A 99 -4.46 10.64 10.52
CA PHE A 99 -4.20 11.06 9.15
C PHE A 99 -3.80 12.53 9.16
N PHE A 100 -2.70 12.86 8.49
CA PHE A 100 -2.18 14.22 8.39
C PHE A 100 -1.92 14.56 6.93
N LEU A 101 -2.61 15.56 6.38
CA LEU A 101 -2.38 15.99 5.01
C LEU A 101 -1.30 17.08 4.97
N PHE A 102 -0.38 16.95 4.03
CA PHE A 102 0.55 18.01 3.69
C PHE A 102 -0.16 19.10 2.89
N ARG A 103 -0.25 20.31 3.44
CA ARG A 103 -0.63 21.52 2.67
C ARG A 103 0.63 22.09 2.04
N ASN A 104 0.61 22.23 0.72
CA ASN A 104 1.68 22.87 -0.05
C ASN A 104 1.31 24.33 -0.38
N ASP A 105 0.74 25.03 0.60
CA ASP A 105 0.52 26.47 0.59
C ASP A 105 1.76 27.18 1.16
N ASP A 106 1.65 28.49 1.44
CA ASP A 106 2.75 29.30 1.96
C ASP A 106 3.32 28.78 3.29
N SER A 107 2.51 28.07 4.08
CA SER A 107 2.89 27.60 5.41
C SER A 107 3.68 26.27 5.40
N LYS A 108 3.50 25.44 4.35
CA LYS A 108 4.07 24.10 4.21
C LYS A 108 3.98 23.29 5.50
N VAL A 109 2.77 23.00 5.95
CA VAL A 109 2.52 22.26 7.20
C VAL A 109 1.75 20.96 6.98
N PHE A 110 1.85 20.07 7.97
CA PHE A 110 0.98 18.92 8.08
C PHE A 110 -0.19 19.25 9.00
N GLU A 111 -1.40 19.04 8.52
CA GLU A 111 -2.63 19.27 9.28
C GLU A 111 -3.39 17.95 9.48
N LYS A 112 -3.99 17.76 10.66
CA LYS A 112 -4.82 16.59 10.96
C LYS A 112 -6.06 16.58 10.05
N ALA A 113 -6.22 15.53 9.25
CA ALA A 113 -7.36 15.36 8.36
C ALA A 113 -8.58 14.78 9.11
N LYS A 114 -9.77 15.28 8.78
CA LYS A 114 -11.04 14.61 9.12
C LYS A 114 -11.23 13.41 8.21
N VAL A 115 -11.73 12.29 8.75
CA VAL A 115 -11.87 11.06 7.97
C VAL A 115 -13.33 10.61 7.91
N VAL A 116 -13.88 10.55 6.70
CA VAL A 116 -15.19 9.95 6.45
C VAL A 116 -15.00 8.46 6.20
N VAL A 117 -15.49 7.65 7.12
CA VAL A 117 -15.48 6.18 7.00
C VAL A 117 -16.76 5.75 6.30
N SER A 118 -16.65 4.93 5.25
CA SER A 118 -17.83 4.30 4.65
C SER A 118 -18.40 3.29 5.65
N ASN A 119 -19.71 3.33 5.96
CA ASN A 119 -20.39 2.43 6.93
C ASN A 119 -19.93 0.97 6.81
N GLN A 120 -18.95 0.58 7.64
CA GLN A 120 -18.29 -0.72 7.61
C GLN A 120 -18.05 -1.18 9.05
N LYS A 121 -18.47 -2.41 9.36
CA LYS A 121 -18.37 -2.97 10.70
C LYS A 121 -16.90 -3.00 11.18
N GLY A 122 -16.68 -2.54 12.42
CA GLY A 122 -15.38 -2.55 13.09
C GLY A 122 -14.44 -1.40 12.72
N ILE A 123 -14.95 -0.36 12.05
CA ILE A 123 -14.19 0.88 11.78
C ILE A 123 -15.08 2.05 12.16
N GLU A 124 -14.57 2.90 13.05
CA GLU A 124 -15.26 4.07 13.58
C GLU A 124 -14.36 5.28 13.39
N PHE A 125 -14.95 6.47 13.24
CA PHE A 125 -14.21 7.73 13.28
C PHE A 125 -14.64 8.53 14.49
N ASP A 126 -13.66 9.04 15.22
CA ASP A 126 -13.82 9.92 16.36
C ASP A 126 -13.03 11.22 16.07
N ASP A 127 -13.71 12.36 16.08
CA ASP A 127 -13.11 13.65 15.75
C ASP A 127 -11.91 14.01 16.65
N LYS A 128 -11.95 13.59 17.92
CA LYS A 128 -10.90 13.89 18.90
C LYS A 128 -9.66 13.06 18.63
N VAL A 129 -9.81 11.76 18.39
CA VAL A 129 -8.66 10.84 18.34
C VAL A 129 -8.26 10.41 16.93
N GLY A 130 -9.20 10.18 16.00
CA GLY A 130 -8.96 9.69 14.64
C GLY A 130 -9.82 8.46 14.29
N VAL A 131 -9.32 7.61 13.39
CA VAL A 131 -10.02 6.38 12.97
C VAL A 131 -9.67 5.23 13.90
N LEU A 132 -10.68 4.60 14.50
CA LEU A 132 -10.55 3.43 15.35
C LEU A 132 -10.86 2.17 14.56
N ILE A 133 -9.93 1.21 14.60
CA ILE A 133 -10.14 -0.14 14.07
C ILE A 133 -10.34 -1.07 15.27
N ASP A 134 -11.46 -1.80 15.24
CA ASP A 134 -11.87 -2.74 16.28
C ASP A 134 -11.09 -4.06 16.20
N VAL A 135 -9.78 -3.94 16.42
CA VAL A 135 -8.81 -5.03 16.44
C VAL A 135 -7.76 -4.73 17.50
N SER A 136 -7.32 -5.75 18.22
CA SER A 136 -6.25 -5.57 19.20
C SER A 136 -4.95 -5.21 18.49
N HIS A 137 -4.20 -4.26 19.03
CA HIS A 137 -2.87 -3.92 18.53
C HIS A 137 -1.93 -5.14 18.59
N GLY A 138 -2.00 -5.89 19.69
CA GLY A 138 -1.16 -7.06 19.93
C GLY A 138 0.33 -6.74 19.89
N LEU A 139 1.13 -7.74 19.50
CA LEU A 139 2.60 -7.64 19.45
C LEU A 139 3.13 -6.84 18.27
N LYS A 140 2.37 -6.74 17.18
CA LYS A 140 2.83 -6.13 15.93
C LYS A 140 1.67 -5.66 15.06
N VAL A 141 1.78 -4.41 14.61
CA VAL A 141 1.00 -3.88 13.49
C VAL A 141 1.96 -3.35 12.43
N MET A 142 1.58 -3.46 11.16
CA MET A 142 2.36 -2.89 10.05
C MET A 142 1.43 -2.11 9.13
N ILE A 143 1.88 -0.93 8.71
CA ILE A 143 1.24 -0.13 7.67
C ILE A 143 2.21 -0.03 6.51
N ALA A 144 1.73 -0.32 5.31
CA ALA A 144 2.48 -0.13 4.07
C ALA A 144 1.55 0.48 3.04
N GLY A 145 2.05 1.38 2.20
CA GLY A 145 1.22 2.11 1.25
C GLY A 145 2.05 2.71 0.14
N SER A 146 1.38 3.12 -0.93
CA SER A 146 2.03 3.77 -2.07
C SER A 146 1.15 4.89 -2.61
N VAL A 147 0.34 4.61 -3.64
CA VAL A 147 -0.53 5.61 -4.27
C VAL A 147 -1.98 5.23 -4.03
N ASN A 148 -2.74 6.11 -3.39
CA ASN A 148 -4.17 5.98 -3.08
C ASN A 148 -4.58 4.79 -2.18
N PHE A 149 -3.74 3.76 -2.06
CA PHE A 149 -4.01 2.55 -1.30
C PHE A 149 -2.94 2.29 -0.25
N PHE A 150 -3.38 1.83 0.92
CA PHE A 150 -2.49 1.28 1.93
C PHE A 150 -3.05 -0.04 2.46
N ALA A 151 -2.16 -0.89 2.93
CA ALA A 151 -2.45 -2.10 3.63
C ALA A 151 -2.10 -1.94 5.12
N PHE A 152 -2.95 -2.47 5.98
CA PHE A 152 -2.77 -2.52 7.42
C PHE A 152 -2.80 -3.97 7.85
N TYR A 153 -1.76 -4.44 8.53
CA TYR A 153 -1.67 -5.78 9.09
C TYR A 153 -1.74 -5.72 10.61
N SER A 154 -2.51 -6.62 11.21
CA SER A 154 -2.49 -6.87 12.65
C SER A 154 -2.16 -8.33 12.91
N ALA A 155 -1.11 -8.56 13.70
CA ALA A 155 -0.69 -9.90 14.09
C ALA A 155 -1.68 -10.58 15.04
N SER A 156 -2.41 -9.82 15.87
CA SER A 156 -3.37 -10.38 16.84
C SER A 156 -4.58 -11.05 16.19
N SER A 157 -4.92 -10.58 14.99
CA SER A 157 -6.11 -11.01 14.25
C SER A 157 -5.76 -11.77 12.97
N SER A 158 -4.46 -11.94 12.72
CA SER A 158 -3.90 -12.56 11.51
C SER A 158 -4.57 -12.06 10.24
N LYS A 159 -4.69 -10.74 10.08
CA LYS A 159 -5.41 -10.13 8.96
C LYS A 159 -4.65 -8.97 8.35
N VAL A 160 -4.73 -8.87 7.02
CA VAL A 160 -4.36 -7.67 6.25
C VAL A 160 -5.62 -7.01 5.72
N TRP A 161 -5.86 -5.76 6.09
CA TRP A 161 -6.90 -4.92 5.49
C TRP A 161 -6.27 -4.04 4.42
N VAL A 162 -6.89 -3.99 3.26
CA VAL A 162 -6.52 -3.09 2.17
C VAL A 162 -7.53 -1.95 2.13
N PHE A 163 -7.03 -0.73 2.26
CA PHE A 163 -7.81 0.50 2.28
C PHE A 163 -7.50 1.35 1.06
N GLY A 164 -8.55 1.81 0.40
CA GLY A 164 -8.52 2.93 -0.53
C GLY A 164 -8.77 4.23 0.21
N VAL A 165 -7.99 5.24 -0.14
CA VAL A 165 -8.06 6.58 0.42
C VAL A 165 -8.34 7.54 -0.72
N LYS A 166 -9.36 8.37 -0.56
CA LYS A 166 -9.74 9.40 -1.54
C LYS A 166 -9.88 10.74 -0.83
N LEU A 167 -9.16 11.75 -1.30
CA LEU A 167 -9.38 13.13 -0.87
C LEU A 167 -10.78 13.60 -1.32
N VAL A 168 -11.53 14.21 -0.41
CA VAL A 168 -12.82 14.84 -0.69
C VAL A 168 -12.58 16.34 -0.65
N GLY A 169 -12.59 16.98 -1.82
CA GLY A 169 -12.63 18.44 -1.93
C GLY A 169 -14.05 18.86 -2.28
N ASN A 170 -14.59 19.83 -1.55
CA ASN A 170 -15.62 20.69 -2.09
C ASN A 170 -14.87 21.81 -2.83
N ASP A 171 -15.24 22.08 -4.08
CA ASP A 171 -14.79 23.29 -4.79
C ASP A 171 -15.41 24.58 -4.19
N ASP A 172 -16.22 24.45 -3.14
CA ASP A 172 -16.88 25.56 -2.45
C ASP A 172 -16.46 25.62 -0.96
N GLY A 173 -15.52 26.51 -0.65
CA GLY A 173 -15.48 27.35 0.56
C GLY A 173 -15.29 26.75 1.96
N ASP A 174 -15.31 25.42 2.17
CA ASP A 174 -15.13 24.84 3.51
C ASP A 174 -13.67 24.39 3.76
N ASP A 175 -13.01 25.02 4.72
CA ASP A 175 -11.54 25.01 4.98
C ASP A 175 -11.01 23.70 5.61
N GLY A 176 -11.84 22.65 5.63
CA GLY A 176 -11.54 21.38 6.27
C GLY A 176 -10.89 20.37 5.33
N VAL A 177 -9.72 19.84 5.73
CA VAL A 177 -9.14 18.69 5.03
C VAL A 177 -9.95 17.42 5.31
N VAL A 178 -10.71 16.93 4.33
CA VAL A 178 -11.53 15.72 4.45
C VAL A 178 -10.99 14.59 3.57
N VAL A 179 -10.84 13.41 4.17
CA VAL A 179 -10.40 12.19 3.49
C VAL A 179 -11.46 11.11 3.63
N LYS A 180 -11.85 10.47 2.53
CA LYS A 180 -12.73 9.30 2.54
C LYS A 180 -11.91 8.02 2.60
N LEU A 181 -12.19 7.20 3.61
CA LEU A 181 -11.61 5.87 3.80
C LEU A 181 -12.58 4.78 3.33
N MET A 182 -12.08 3.87 2.51
CA MET A 182 -12.84 2.76 1.92
C MET A 182 -12.08 1.47 2.16
N LYS A 183 -12.62 0.51 2.93
CA LYS A 183 -11.97 -0.82 2.95
C LYS A 183 -12.35 -1.61 1.71
N CYS A 184 -11.33 -1.99 0.97
CA CYS A 184 -11.40 -2.65 -0.33
C CYS A 184 -11.34 -4.18 -0.16
N ALA A 185 -10.43 -4.67 0.68
CA ALA A 185 -10.26 -6.10 0.89
C ALA A 185 -9.81 -6.45 2.31
N VAL A 186 -10.02 -7.70 2.70
CA VAL A 186 -9.44 -8.33 3.88
C VAL A 186 -8.82 -9.65 3.45
N ILE A 187 -7.58 -9.87 3.85
CA ILE A 187 -6.84 -11.12 3.64
C ILE A 187 -6.70 -11.78 5.01
N ASP A 188 -7.26 -12.98 5.14
CA ASP A 188 -7.04 -13.84 6.29
C ASP A 188 -5.68 -14.53 6.12
N CYS A 189 -4.75 -14.24 7.03
CA CYS A 189 -3.41 -14.81 7.06
C CYS A 189 -3.41 -16.13 7.83
N THR A 190 -3.11 -17.22 7.14
CA THR A 190 -2.89 -18.55 7.74
C THR A 190 -1.45 -18.73 8.21
N LYS A 191 -0.52 -17.89 7.75
CA LYS A 191 0.91 -17.90 8.09
C LYS A 191 1.36 -16.53 8.64
N PRO A 192 2.40 -16.50 9.49
CA PRO A 192 2.96 -15.24 9.98
C PRO A 192 3.46 -14.33 8.84
N VAL A 193 3.17 -13.04 8.93
CA VAL A 193 3.67 -12.02 7.99
C VAL A 193 4.82 -11.25 8.65
N PHE A 194 6.04 -11.44 8.14
CA PHE A 194 7.26 -10.87 8.71
C PHE A 194 7.53 -9.45 8.21
N SER A 195 7.18 -9.15 6.97
CA SER A 195 7.28 -7.82 6.38
C SER A 195 6.15 -7.59 5.38
N MET A 196 5.87 -6.33 5.04
CA MET A 196 4.81 -5.98 4.10
C MET A 196 5.22 -4.76 3.30
N SER A 197 4.97 -4.79 1.99
CA SER A 197 5.23 -3.67 1.09
C SER A 197 4.09 -3.52 0.09
N VAL A 198 3.77 -2.29 -0.25
CA VAL A 198 2.72 -1.93 -1.21
C VAL A 198 3.35 -1.08 -2.29
N SER A 199 3.10 -1.41 -3.56
CA SER A 199 3.37 -0.55 -4.71
C SER A 199 2.05 -0.06 -5.31
N SER A 200 2.07 0.67 -6.43
CA SER A 200 0.85 1.08 -7.12
C SER A 200 0.06 -0.09 -7.75
N GLU A 201 0.69 -1.26 -7.93
CA GLU A 201 0.09 -2.41 -8.61
C GLU A 201 0.05 -3.68 -7.75
N CYS A 202 0.97 -3.82 -6.79
CA CYS A 202 1.16 -5.06 -6.06
C CYS A 202 1.17 -4.84 -4.54
N LEU A 203 0.62 -5.81 -3.81
CA LEU A 203 0.85 -6.01 -2.38
C LEU A 203 1.79 -7.20 -2.22
N VAL A 204 2.88 -7.04 -1.49
CA VAL A 204 3.86 -8.10 -1.22
C VAL A 204 3.92 -8.37 0.28
N LEU A 205 3.68 -9.63 0.65
CA LEU A 205 3.76 -10.13 2.02
C LEU A 205 5.02 -10.97 2.18
N GLY A 206 5.83 -10.64 3.16
CA GLY A 206 6.99 -11.44 3.54
C GLY A 206 6.57 -12.62 4.40
N GLU A 207 6.82 -13.81 3.91
CA GLU A 207 6.46 -15.07 4.56
C GLU A 207 7.73 -15.83 4.96
N GLU A 208 7.51 -17.01 5.53
CA GLU A 208 8.55 -17.99 5.69
C GLU A 208 8.94 -18.58 4.33
N ASN A 209 10.24 -18.70 4.09
CA ASN A 209 10.89 -19.23 2.90
C ASN A 209 10.60 -18.50 1.59
N GLY A 210 10.02 -17.30 1.64
CA GLY A 210 9.76 -16.50 0.44
C GLY A 210 8.84 -15.32 0.66
N VAL A 211 8.18 -14.91 -0.41
CA VAL A 211 7.22 -13.80 -0.42
C VAL A 211 5.97 -14.17 -1.20
N ARG A 212 4.84 -13.55 -0.85
CA ARG A 212 3.57 -13.68 -1.58
C ARG A 212 3.17 -12.35 -2.18
N VAL A 213 2.85 -12.37 -3.47
CA VAL A 213 2.51 -11.20 -4.27
C VAL A 213 1.04 -11.25 -4.65
N TRP A 214 0.33 -10.15 -4.45
CA TRP A 214 -1.08 -9.99 -4.77
C TRP A 214 -1.28 -8.81 -5.72
N ASN A 215 -2.20 -8.95 -6.67
CA ASN A 215 -2.57 -7.86 -7.56
C ASN A 215 -3.54 -6.90 -6.84
N LEU A 216 -3.13 -5.65 -6.62
CA LEU A 216 -3.98 -4.65 -5.97
C LEU A 216 -5.24 -4.35 -6.78
N ARG A 217 -5.18 -4.45 -8.12
CA ARG A 217 -6.37 -4.23 -8.96
C ARG A 217 -7.45 -5.25 -8.66
N GLU A 218 -7.07 -6.51 -8.48
CA GLU A 218 -8.01 -7.59 -8.18
C GLU A 218 -8.59 -7.47 -6.78
N LEU A 219 -7.77 -7.05 -5.82
CA LEU A 219 -8.19 -6.74 -4.45
C LEU A 219 -9.16 -5.56 -4.36
N VAL A 220 -8.94 -4.51 -5.16
CA VAL A 220 -9.68 -3.25 -5.06
C VAL A 220 -10.94 -3.24 -5.92
N LYS A 221 -10.88 -3.79 -7.14
CA LYS A 221 -12.03 -3.77 -8.06
C LYS A 221 -12.97 -4.95 -7.86
N GLY A 222 -12.50 -6.03 -7.20
CA GLY A 222 -13.20 -7.30 -7.14
C GLY A 222 -13.22 -8.02 -8.50
N LYS A 223 -13.42 -9.33 -8.49
CA LYS A 223 -13.61 -10.10 -9.73
C LYS A 223 -14.97 -9.71 -10.34
N LYS A 224 -15.00 -9.37 -11.64
CA LYS A 224 -16.24 -9.36 -12.41
C LYS A 224 -16.73 -10.82 -12.46
N ILE A 225 -17.66 -11.20 -11.60
CA ILE A 225 -18.42 -12.43 -11.81
C ILE A 225 -19.20 -12.21 -13.10
N ARG A 226 -18.67 -12.71 -14.23
CA ARG A 226 -19.53 -13.00 -15.37
C ARG A 226 -20.51 -14.04 -14.85
N ARG A 227 -21.73 -13.62 -14.49
CA ARG A 227 -22.83 -14.59 -14.37
C ARG A 227 -22.90 -15.25 -15.74
N LEU A 228 -22.43 -16.50 -15.84
CA LEU A 228 -22.89 -17.39 -16.89
C LEU A 228 -24.42 -17.40 -16.71
N LYS A 229 -25.14 -16.71 -17.59
CA LYS A 229 -26.54 -17.05 -17.79
C LYS A 229 -26.49 -18.44 -18.40
N TYR A 230 -26.62 -19.48 -17.57
CA TYR A 230 -27.06 -20.76 -18.07
C TYR A 230 -28.44 -20.51 -18.65
N SER A 231 -28.50 -20.47 -19.98
CA SER A 231 -29.74 -20.58 -20.73
C SER A 231 -30.37 -21.91 -20.32
N ALA A 232 -31.36 -21.86 -19.42
CA ALA A 232 -32.27 -22.95 -19.22
C ALA A 232 -33.12 -23.06 -20.50
N LEU A 233 -32.73 -23.99 -21.37
CA LEU A 233 -33.56 -24.52 -22.43
C LEU A 233 -34.46 -25.60 -21.82
N SER A 234 -35.77 -25.37 -21.92
CA SER A 234 -36.88 -26.33 -22.07
C SER A 234 -38.13 -25.71 -21.41
N ASN A 235 -39.33 -25.72 -21.97
CA ASN A 235 -39.87 -25.93 -23.31
C ASN A 235 -41.37 -25.53 -23.20
N TRP A 236 -42.04 -25.33 -24.35
CA TRP A 236 -43.51 -25.26 -24.56
C TRP A 236 -44.13 -23.83 -24.56
N VAL A 237 -44.31 -23.15 -25.72
CA VAL A 237 -45.43 -23.24 -26.74
C VAL A 237 -46.62 -22.38 -26.30
N ILE A 238 -47.26 -21.45 -27.04
CA ILE A 238 -47.41 -20.92 -28.42
C ILE A 238 -47.96 -19.48 -28.21
N GLY A 239 -47.82 -18.42 -29.04
CA GLY A 239 -47.29 -18.19 -30.37
C GLY A 239 -47.55 -16.73 -30.80
N ASP A 240 -47.15 -16.42 -32.05
CA ASP A 240 -47.51 -15.30 -32.96
C ASP A 240 -47.21 -13.84 -32.54
N SER A 241 -46.70 -12.94 -33.39
CA SER A 241 -46.27 -12.97 -34.79
C SER A 241 -45.33 -11.77 -35.11
N ASP A 242 -44.61 -11.89 -36.23
CA ASP A 242 -44.02 -10.85 -37.13
C ASP A 242 -42.91 -9.90 -36.61
N GLY A 243 -41.77 -9.65 -37.26
CA GLY A 243 -41.22 -10.04 -38.57
C GLY A 243 -39.98 -9.16 -38.89
N PHE A 244 -39.01 -9.71 -39.65
CA PHE A 244 -37.86 -9.08 -40.34
C PHE A 244 -36.76 -8.38 -39.50
N GLY A 245 -35.45 -8.54 -39.70
CA GLY A 245 -34.64 -9.31 -40.64
C GLY A 245 -33.16 -8.86 -40.55
N GLY A 246 -32.22 -9.78 -40.80
CA GLY A 246 -30.93 -9.48 -41.45
C GLY A 246 -29.69 -9.18 -40.60
N GLY A 247 -28.67 -10.03 -40.77
CA GLY A 247 -27.29 -9.55 -41.03
C GLY A 247 -26.32 -9.50 -39.85
N GLY A 248 -25.44 -10.49 -39.76
CA GLY A 248 -24.29 -10.46 -38.85
C GLY A 248 -23.26 -9.40 -39.24
N SER A 249 -22.54 -8.90 -38.24
CA SER A 249 -21.12 -8.56 -38.41
C SER A 249 -20.46 -8.45 -37.04
N SER A 250 -19.36 -9.19 -36.89
CA SER A 250 -18.36 -9.04 -35.86
C SER A 250 -17.92 -7.58 -35.68
N SER A 251 -17.93 -7.07 -34.45
CA SER A 251 -17.23 -5.84 -34.11
C SER A 251 -16.66 -5.91 -32.69
N SER A 252 -15.33 -5.94 -32.67
CA SER A 252 -14.48 -5.67 -31.52
C SER A 252 -14.80 -4.30 -30.92
N GLY A 253 -15.05 -4.24 -29.62
CA GLY A 253 -15.20 -3.00 -28.87
C GLY A 253 -14.30 -2.97 -27.63
N ILE A 254 -13.03 -2.60 -27.86
CA ILE A 254 -12.02 -2.28 -26.85
C ILE A 254 -12.30 -0.88 -26.27
N VAL A 255 -12.10 -0.74 -24.95
CA VAL A 255 -11.86 0.51 -24.19
C VAL A 255 -13.01 1.51 -24.04
N CYS A 256 -13.21 1.96 -22.79
CA CYS A 256 -13.76 3.29 -22.52
C CYS A 256 -12.87 4.00 -21.50
N ASN A 257 -12.24 5.07 -21.96
CA ASN A 257 -11.80 6.20 -21.18
C ASN A 257 -12.17 7.45 -22.01
N GLY A 258 -12.88 8.41 -21.40
CA GLY A 258 -13.00 9.78 -21.93
C GLY A 258 -14.36 10.21 -22.48
N TYR A 259 -14.95 11.19 -21.79
CA TYR A 259 -15.57 12.41 -22.34
C TYR A 259 -16.89 12.30 -23.13
N LEU A 260 -17.99 12.76 -22.51
CA LEU A 260 -19.05 13.48 -23.21
C LEU A 260 -19.61 14.61 -22.33
N ASN A 261 -19.60 15.79 -22.95
CA ASN A 261 -20.23 17.04 -22.54
C ASN A 261 -21.76 16.98 -22.82
N GLY A 262 -22.56 17.58 -21.94
CA GLY A 262 -23.91 18.07 -22.24
C GLY A 262 -25.11 17.27 -21.71
N LYS A 263 -25.83 17.90 -20.76
CA LYS A 263 -27.22 17.65 -20.27
C LYS A 263 -27.47 16.49 -19.30
N ILE A 264 -27.28 16.84 -18.03
CA ILE A 264 -28.10 16.56 -16.83
C ILE A 264 -29.19 15.49 -17.00
N GLU A 265 -28.92 14.29 -16.50
CA GLU A 265 -29.87 13.55 -15.67
C GLU A 265 -29.11 12.82 -14.56
N LYS A 266 -29.33 13.27 -13.32
CA LYS A 266 -28.65 12.77 -12.13
C LYS A 266 -29.17 11.37 -11.77
N HIS A 267 -28.48 10.34 -12.24
CA HIS A 267 -28.48 9.03 -11.58
C HIS A 267 -27.04 8.57 -11.32
N CYS A 268 -26.41 9.18 -10.31
CA CYS A 268 -25.21 8.60 -9.70
C CYS A 268 -25.61 7.33 -8.94
N VAL A 269 -25.66 6.20 -9.65
CA VAL A 269 -25.72 4.89 -9.01
C VAL A 269 -24.40 4.69 -8.28
N SER A 270 -24.42 4.96 -6.97
CA SER A 270 -23.34 4.62 -6.04
C SER A 270 -23.19 3.10 -6.02
N VAL A 271 -22.29 2.57 -6.85
CA VAL A 271 -21.92 1.15 -6.79
C VAL A 271 -21.17 0.95 -5.49
N LYS A 272 -21.89 0.52 -4.45
CA LYS A 272 -21.35 0.11 -3.16
C LYS A 272 -20.32 -0.99 -3.39
N GLN A 273 -19.03 -0.62 -3.46
CA GLN A 273 -17.94 -1.58 -3.55
C GLN A 273 -18.02 -2.49 -2.32
N ARG A 274 -18.38 -3.76 -2.52
CA ARG A 274 -18.35 -4.77 -1.46
C ARG A 274 -16.90 -5.14 -1.22
N SER A 275 -16.46 -5.02 0.04
CA SER A 275 -15.12 -5.44 0.44
C SER A 275 -14.94 -6.94 0.18
N GLY A 276 -13.90 -7.32 -0.58
CA GLY A 276 -13.57 -8.72 -0.83
C GLY A 276 -12.91 -9.37 0.40
N LYS A 277 -13.23 -10.65 0.66
CA LYS A 277 -12.53 -11.47 1.64
C LYS A 277 -11.72 -12.51 0.89
N TYR A 278 -10.47 -12.69 1.30
CA TYR A 278 -9.52 -13.57 0.63
C TYR A 278 -8.70 -14.35 1.65
N ARG A 279 -8.12 -15.47 1.24
CA ARG A 279 -7.22 -16.28 2.07
C ARG A 279 -5.80 -16.26 1.55
N GLN A 280 -4.83 -16.16 2.46
CA GLN A 280 -3.40 -16.11 2.11
C GLN A 280 -2.95 -17.25 1.20
N GLU A 281 -3.41 -18.48 1.44
CA GLU A 281 -2.99 -19.69 0.70
C GLU A 281 -3.72 -19.94 -0.62
N SER A 282 -4.74 -19.14 -0.96
CA SER A 282 -5.58 -19.42 -2.13
C SER A 282 -4.83 -19.17 -3.43
N ALA A 283 -4.45 -20.27 -4.12
CA ALA A 283 -3.81 -20.24 -5.43
C ALA A 283 -4.76 -19.72 -6.53
N GLU A 284 -6.08 -19.75 -6.30
CA GLU A 284 -7.12 -19.34 -7.26
C GLU A 284 -7.47 -17.83 -7.17
N GLU A 285 -6.95 -17.11 -6.17
CA GLU A 285 -7.40 -15.76 -5.79
C GLU A 285 -6.49 -14.61 -6.26
N GLY A 286 -5.55 -14.88 -7.17
CA GLY A 286 -4.66 -13.83 -7.70
C GLY A 286 -3.42 -13.56 -6.84
N ALA A 287 -3.03 -14.55 -6.03
CA ALA A 287 -1.82 -14.53 -5.21
C ALA A 287 -0.75 -15.47 -5.80
N CYS A 288 0.50 -14.99 -5.88
CA CYS A 288 1.66 -15.76 -6.35
C CYS A 288 2.69 -15.87 -5.21
N PHE A 289 3.00 -17.08 -4.76
CA PHE A 289 4.09 -17.30 -3.81
C PHE A 289 5.40 -17.56 -4.56
N VAL A 290 6.48 -16.93 -4.10
CA VAL A 290 7.81 -17.01 -4.70
C VAL A 290 8.78 -17.39 -3.60
N ALA A 291 9.33 -18.60 -3.69
CA ALA A 291 10.30 -19.10 -2.74
C ALA A 291 11.67 -18.44 -2.94
N PHE A 292 12.44 -18.35 -1.86
CA PHE A 292 13.87 -18.07 -1.96
C PHE A 292 14.58 -19.25 -2.65
N GLU A 293 15.59 -18.94 -3.47
CA GLU A 293 16.45 -19.97 -4.04
C GLU A 293 17.15 -20.72 -2.91
N GLN A 294 16.84 -22.01 -2.76
CA GLN A 294 17.54 -22.89 -1.84
C GLN A 294 18.76 -23.44 -2.57
N LYS A 295 19.96 -23.12 -2.08
CA LYS A 295 21.15 -23.86 -2.49
C LYS A 295 21.07 -25.24 -1.87
N GLU A 296 20.70 -26.26 -2.65
CA GLU A 296 20.90 -27.65 -2.25
C GLU A 296 22.39 -27.85 -2.01
N VAL A 297 22.78 -28.04 -0.75
CA VAL A 297 24.10 -28.53 -0.41
C VAL A 297 24.13 -30.01 -0.79
N LYS A 298 24.50 -30.31 -2.04
CA LYS A 298 24.82 -31.67 -2.46
C LYS A 298 25.95 -32.19 -1.57
N GLY A 299 25.64 -33.11 -0.66
CA GLY A 299 26.68 -33.83 0.09
C GLY A 299 26.37 -34.30 1.51
N MET A 300 25.27 -33.89 2.15
CA MET A 300 24.96 -34.37 3.51
C MET A 300 23.86 -35.43 3.51
N LYS A 301 24.27 -36.70 3.35
CA LYS A 301 23.47 -37.83 3.79
C LYS A 301 23.37 -37.78 5.33
N SER A 302 22.13 -37.67 5.83
CA SER A 302 21.74 -37.91 7.22
C SER A 302 22.51 -37.17 8.32
N ARG A 303 22.04 -35.97 8.63
CA ARG A 303 21.89 -35.48 10.01
C ARG A 303 20.71 -34.51 9.98
N LYS A 304 19.78 -34.61 10.94
CA LYS A 304 18.70 -33.64 11.16
C LYS A 304 19.30 -32.27 11.47
N VAL A 305 19.83 -31.59 10.45
CA VAL A 305 20.14 -30.17 10.52
C VAL A 305 18.80 -29.50 10.29
N LEU A 306 18.26 -28.91 11.35
CA LEU A 306 17.10 -28.04 11.28
C LEU A 306 17.43 -26.98 10.23
N PHE A 307 16.90 -27.11 9.01
CA PHE A 307 17.00 -26.04 8.03
C PHE A 307 16.31 -24.84 8.69
N MET A 308 17.10 -23.86 9.13
CA MET A 308 16.58 -22.63 9.69
C MET A 308 15.72 -21.99 8.60
N SER A 309 14.42 -21.90 8.85
CA SER A 309 13.48 -21.26 7.94
C SER A 309 13.91 -19.83 7.65
N MET A 310 14.01 -19.46 6.38
CA MET A 310 14.40 -18.10 5.98
C MET A 310 13.19 -17.19 6.05
N LYS A 311 13.24 -16.10 6.81
CA LYS A 311 12.12 -15.14 6.90
C LYS A 311 12.39 -13.95 6.00
N ALA A 312 11.39 -13.50 5.24
CA ALA A 312 11.47 -12.22 4.52
C ALA A 312 11.27 -11.05 5.52
N ILE A 313 12.36 -10.48 6.02
CA ILE A 313 12.33 -9.51 7.14
C ILE A 313 12.20 -8.05 6.69
N SER A 314 12.54 -7.73 5.45
CA SER A 314 12.34 -6.38 4.88
C SER A 314 12.06 -6.48 3.38
N ILE A 315 11.11 -5.69 2.90
CA ILE A 315 10.74 -5.59 1.48
C ILE A 315 10.69 -4.10 1.14
N GLN A 316 11.45 -3.67 0.13
CA GLN A 316 11.49 -2.28 -0.32
C GLN A 316 11.12 -2.21 -1.80
N PRO A 317 10.15 -1.38 -2.21
CA PRO A 317 9.81 -1.20 -3.61
C PRO A 317 10.90 -0.40 -4.33
N LEU A 318 11.40 -0.92 -5.45
CA LEU A 318 12.24 -0.18 -6.41
C LEU A 318 11.41 0.47 -7.51
N SER A 319 10.28 -0.15 -7.86
CA SER A 319 9.32 0.36 -8.84
C SER A 319 7.94 -0.25 -8.56
N SER A 320 6.95 -0.02 -9.42
CA SER A 320 5.63 -0.65 -9.27
C SER A 320 5.69 -2.18 -9.32
N LYS A 321 6.73 -2.75 -9.93
CA LYS A 321 6.88 -4.18 -10.24
C LYS A 321 8.21 -4.80 -9.82
N LYS A 322 9.10 -4.03 -9.18
CA LYS A 322 10.41 -4.51 -8.72
C LYS A 322 10.56 -4.23 -7.23
N PHE A 323 11.04 -5.21 -6.48
CA PHE A 323 11.23 -5.12 -5.04
C PHE A 323 12.58 -5.71 -4.65
N ILE A 324 13.25 -5.10 -3.67
CA ILE A 324 14.37 -5.73 -2.98
C ILE A 324 13.85 -6.37 -1.70
N ILE A 325 14.25 -7.61 -1.47
CA ILE A 325 13.88 -8.42 -0.32
C ILE A 325 15.15 -8.76 0.45
N LEU A 326 15.13 -8.51 1.75
CA LEU A 326 16.15 -8.97 2.69
C LEU A 326 15.60 -10.14 3.49
N ASN A 327 16.32 -11.26 3.48
CA ASN A 327 15.97 -12.42 4.29
C ASN A 327 16.67 -12.38 5.67
N SER A 328 16.26 -13.27 6.58
CA SER A 328 16.81 -13.36 7.94
C SER A 328 18.25 -13.89 8.02
N ILE A 329 18.80 -14.42 6.93
CA ILE A 329 20.21 -14.86 6.84
C ILE A 329 21.11 -13.69 6.40
N GLY A 330 20.52 -12.61 5.88
CA GLY A 330 21.21 -11.42 5.41
C GLY A 330 21.35 -11.33 3.89
N ASP A 331 20.79 -12.28 3.14
CA ASP A 331 20.84 -12.25 1.68
C ASP A 331 19.81 -11.28 1.10
N LEU A 332 20.21 -10.63 0.02
CA LEU A 332 19.34 -9.79 -0.78
C LEU A 332 18.87 -10.52 -2.04
N SER A 333 17.58 -10.41 -2.32
CA SER A 333 16.97 -10.89 -3.56
C SER A 333 16.17 -9.79 -4.23
N VAL A 334 16.18 -9.75 -5.55
CA VAL A 334 15.33 -8.85 -6.34
C VAL A 334 14.16 -9.65 -6.88
N LEU A 335 12.95 -9.25 -6.47
CA LEU A 335 11.70 -9.76 -7.01
C LEU A 335 11.25 -8.87 -8.18
N HIS A 336 10.98 -9.51 -9.31
CA HIS A 336 10.37 -8.94 -10.49
C HIS A 336 8.96 -9.51 -10.66
N VAL A 337 7.97 -8.63 -10.77
CA VAL A 337 6.57 -8.97 -11.01
C VAL A 337 6.23 -8.66 -12.45
N LEU A 338 5.88 -9.68 -13.23
CA LEU A 338 5.47 -9.59 -14.61
C LEU A 338 3.95 -9.74 -14.67
N ASN A 339 3.27 -8.67 -15.09
CA ASN A 339 1.84 -8.72 -15.35
C ASN A 339 1.64 -9.18 -16.80
N THR A 340 1.07 -10.37 -16.98
CA THR A 340 0.41 -10.75 -18.22
C THR A 340 -0.94 -10.01 -18.29
N ALA A 341 -1.49 -9.82 -19.50
CA ALA A 341 -2.63 -8.92 -19.74
C ALA A 341 -3.87 -9.24 -18.88
N VAL A 342 -4.83 -8.30 -18.83
CA VAL A 342 -6.03 -8.30 -17.99
C VAL A 342 -6.67 -9.69 -17.84
N GLY A 343 -6.54 -10.29 -16.65
CA GLY A 343 -7.22 -11.53 -16.26
C GLY A 343 -6.34 -12.77 -16.09
N SER A 344 -5.01 -12.67 -16.25
CA SER A 344 -4.09 -13.79 -16.09
C SER A 344 -3.27 -13.75 -14.79
N ASN A 345 -2.81 -14.94 -14.38
CA ASN A 345 -2.00 -15.17 -13.19
C ASN A 345 -0.75 -14.27 -13.17
N ILE A 346 -0.46 -13.69 -12.02
CA ILE A 346 0.77 -12.93 -11.79
C ILE A 346 1.96 -13.88 -11.97
N THR A 347 2.89 -13.52 -12.86
CA THR A 347 4.16 -14.25 -12.98
C THR A 347 5.22 -13.48 -12.22
N CYS A 348 5.93 -14.16 -11.33
CA CYS A 348 7.00 -13.55 -10.56
C CYS A 348 8.32 -14.27 -10.79
N HIS A 349 9.41 -13.51 -10.82
CA HIS A 349 10.77 -14.03 -10.89
C HIS A 349 11.58 -13.42 -9.73
N MET A 350 12.24 -14.27 -8.94
CA MET A 350 13.14 -13.82 -7.89
C MET A 350 14.57 -14.16 -8.28
N ARG A 351 15.49 -13.20 -8.11
CA ARG A 351 16.92 -13.40 -8.36
C ARG A 351 17.71 -13.03 -7.11
N GLN A 352 18.54 -13.93 -6.60
CA GLN A 352 19.47 -13.60 -5.52
C GLN A 352 20.59 -12.69 -6.05
N LEU A 353 20.95 -11.65 -5.29
CA LEU A 353 22.08 -10.78 -5.65
C LEU A 353 23.40 -11.47 -5.31
N PRO A 354 24.44 -11.36 -6.17
CA PRO A 354 25.64 -12.19 -6.07
C PRO A 354 26.59 -11.84 -4.90
N HIS A 355 26.24 -10.97 -3.95
CA HIS A 355 27.14 -10.53 -2.87
C HIS A 355 26.46 -10.61 -1.50
N VAL A 356 27.09 -11.35 -0.57
CA VAL A 356 26.63 -11.51 0.82
C VAL A 356 27.15 -10.34 1.65
N LEU A 357 26.57 -9.16 1.48
CA LEU A 357 26.64 -8.18 2.55
C LEU A 357 25.70 -8.70 3.64
N LYS A 358 26.20 -8.91 4.88
CA LYS A 358 25.32 -9.19 6.02
C LYS A 358 24.51 -7.94 6.35
N VAL A 359 23.45 -7.69 5.59
CA VAL A 359 22.60 -6.50 5.74
C VAL A 359 21.66 -6.73 6.92
N GLN A 360 21.73 -5.86 7.93
CA GLN A 360 20.82 -5.92 9.09
C GLN A 360 19.55 -5.07 8.87
N LYS A 361 19.66 -3.99 8.11
CA LYS A 361 18.56 -3.06 7.80
C LYS A 361 18.68 -2.58 6.37
N LEU A 362 17.54 -2.46 5.69
CA LEU A 362 17.44 -2.01 4.31
C LEU A 362 16.44 -0.87 4.21
N ALA A 363 16.86 0.23 3.59
CA ALA A 363 16.00 1.32 3.16
C ALA A 363 16.40 1.70 1.73
N VAL A 364 15.41 1.90 0.86
CA VAL A 364 15.65 2.42 -0.49
C VAL A 364 15.18 3.86 -0.48
N LEU A 365 16.11 4.78 -0.73
CA LEU A 365 15.76 6.18 -0.95
C LEU A 365 15.54 6.41 -2.46
N PRO A 366 14.49 7.13 -2.85
CA PRO A 366 14.27 7.52 -4.23
C PRO A 366 15.46 8.31 -4.78
N ASP A 367 15.83 8.09 -6.04
CA ASP A 367 16.96 8.76 -6.69
C ASP A 367 16.77 10.29 -6.69
N ILE A 368 17.57 10.95 -5.84
CA ILE A 368 17.69 12.41 -5.71
C ILE A 368 18.21 13.10 -6.97
N SER A 369 18.80 12.36 -7.93
CA SER A 369 19.35 12.96 -9.16
C SER A 369 18.28 13.46 -10.13
N SER A 370 17.06 12.93 -10.06
CA SER A 370 15.97 13.32 -10.97
C SER A 370 15.29 14.63 -10.57
N THR A 371 15.43 15.06 -9.30
CA THR A 371 14.80 16.29 -8.78
C THR A 371 15.68 17.54 -8.86
N LEU A 372 16.98 17.40 -9.13
CA LEU A 372 17.89 18.56 -9.22
C LEU A 372 17.89 19.23 -10.60
N GLN A 373 17.27 18.65 -11.62
CA GLN A 373 17.20 19.25 -12.96
C GLN A 373 16.05 20.26 -13.15
N GLY A 374 15.27 20.56 -12.10
CA GLY A 374 14.07 21.41 -12.20
C GLY A 374 14.14 22.77 -11.49
N LYS A 375 15.32 23.23 -11.06
CA LYS A 375 15.51 24.60 -10.52
C LYS A 375 16.83 25.20 -11.02
N GLY A 376 16.84 25.55 -12.31
CA GLY A 376 17.63 26.67 -12.79
C GLY A 376 16.68 27.87 -12.92
N ILE A 377 16.89 28.89 -12.09
CA ILE A 377 16.73 30.27 -12.53
C ILE A 377 18.13 30.75 -12.82
#